data_AF-A0A942UTI9-F1
#
_entry.id   AF-A0A942UTI9-F1
#
_cell.length_a   1.000
_cell.length_b   1.000
_cell.length_c   1.000
_cell.angle_alpha   90.00
_cell.angle_beta   90.00
_cell.angle_gamma   90.00
#
_symmetry.space_group_name_H-M   'P 1'
#
loop_
_entity.id
_entity.type
_entity.pdbx_description
1 polymer ?
#
loop_
_entity_poly.entity_id
_entity_poly.type
_entity_poly.pdbx_seq_one_letter_code
_entity_poly.pdbx_strand_id
1 'polypeptide(L)' 'MDNIEKLRRLYEKGYKCIRYEDENDGTFKMYFKNFEKEHIDDIQSSNMNEINQLKSYVDQN' A
#
# COMPACT_ATOMS: atom_id res chain seq x y z
N MET A 1 -10.26 -5.28 8.46
CA MET A 1 -8.86 -5.72 8.27
C MET A 1 -8.06 -4.45 8.17
N ASP A 2 -7.06 -4.30 9.01
CA ASP A 2 -6.21 -3.11 9.06
C ASP A 2 -5.39 -3.03 7.77
N ASN A 3 -5.32 -1.87 7.12
CA ASN A 3 -4.59 -1.74 5.86
C ASN A 3 -3.10 -2.03 6.05
N ILE A 4 -2.55 -1.86 7.26
CA ILE A 4 -1.16 -2.20 7.57
C ILE A 4 -0.93 -3.72 7.49
N GLU A 5 -1.89 -4.54 7.92
CA GLU A 5 -1.77 -6.00 7.82
C GLU A 5 -1.83 -6.45 6.36
N LYS A 6 -2.67 -5.79 5.54
CA LYS A 6 -2.73 -6.06 4.10
C LYS A 6 -1.40 -5.72 3.44
N LEU A 7 -0.81 -4.57 3.77
CA LEU A 7 0.50 -4.14 3.26
C LEU A 7 1.60 -5.16 3.58
N ARG A 8 1.71 -5.59 4.84
CA ARG A 8 2.69 -6.60 5.26
C ARG A 8 2.56 -7.90 4.47
N ARG A 9 1.33 -8.40 4.31
CA ARG A 9 1.05 -9.62 3.53
C ARG A 9 1.40 -9.47 2.05
N LEU A 10 1.25 -8.27 1.47
CA LEU A 10 1.65 -8.02 0.08
C LEU A 10 3.17 -8.15 -0.06
N TYR A 11 3.94 -7.50 0.82
CA TYR A 11 5.40 -7.62 0.84
C TYR A 11 5.87 -9.07 1.06
N GLU A 12 5.28 -9.81 2.01
CA GLU A 12 5.58 -11.23 2.24
C GLU A 12 5.29 -12.11 1.02
N LYS A 13 4.28 -11.73 0.21
CA LYS A 13 3.92 -12.40 -1.03
C LYS A 13 4.78 -11.95 -2.23
N GLY A 14 5.79 -11.09 -2.03
CA GLY A 14 6.67 -10.60 -3.10
C GLY A 14 6.07 -9.49 -3.96
N TYR A 15 4.99 -8.84 -3.51
CA TYR A 15 4.50 -7.63 -4.17
C TYR A 15 5.42 -6.46 -3.86
N LYS A 16 5.59 -5.57 -4.84
CA LYS A 16 6.31 -4.31 -4.68
C LYS A 16 5.37 -3.13 -4.91
N CYS A 17 5.49 -2.10 -4.08
CA CYS A 17 4.81 -0.84 -4.34
C CYS A 17 5.34 -0.26 -5.66
N ILE A 18 4.45 0.07 -6.59
CA ILE A 18 4.81 0.65 -7.89
C ILE A 18 4.37 2.11 -8.01
N ARG A 19 3.37 2.52 -7.23
CA ARG A 19 2.81 3.87 -7.24
C ARG A 19 1.98 4.10 -5.98
N TYR A 20 1.97 5.32 -5.50
CA TYR A 20 0.95 5.78 -4.56
C TYR A 20 0.40 7.14 -5.02
N GLU A 21 -0.84 7.41 -4.66
CA GLU A 21 -1.58 8.63 -4.95
C GLU A 21 -2.13 9.18 -3.65
N ASP A 22 -1.88 10.46 -3.42
CA ASP A 22 -2.40 11.22 -2.28
C ASP A 22 -3.38 12.23 -2.87
N GLU A 23 -4.67 11.90 -2.84
CA GLU A 23 -5.70 12.80 -3.33
C GLU A 23 -5.97 13.90 -2.30
N ASN A 24 -6.14 15.13 -2.78
CA ASN A 24 -6.45 16.29 -1.93
C ASN A 24 -7.75 16.14 -1.10
N ASP A 25 -8.58 15.15 -1.43
CA ASP A 25 -9.80 14.78 -0.69
C ASP A 25 -9.52 13.97 0.59
N GLY A 26 -8.24 13.74 0.92
CA GLY A 26 -7.83 12.93 2.08
C GLY A 26 -7.86 11.42 1.82
N THR A 27 -8.04 11.03 0.56
CA THR A 27 -7.97 9.63 0.12
C THR A 27 -6.58 9.31 -0.38
N PHE A 28 -6.00 8.25 0.17
CA PHE A 28 -4.68 7.74 -0.21
C PHE A 28 -4.83 6.36 -0.82
N LYS A 29 -4.17 6.14 -1.96
CA LYS A 29 -4.22 4.88 -2.67
C LYS A 29 -2.82 4.43 -3.06
N MET A 30 -2.50 3.18 -2.74
CA MET A 30 -1.23 2.55 -3.09
C MET A 30 -1.47 1.38 -4.02
N TYR A 31 -0.62 1.24 -5.03
CA TYR A 31 -0.68 0.16 -6.01
C TYR A 31 0.56 -0.71 -5.86
N PHE A 32 0.31 -2.01 -5.82
CA PHE A 32 1.30 -3.04 -5.64
C PHE A 32 1.27 -4.00 -6.82
N LYS A 33 2.43 -4.39 -7.31
CA LYS A 33 2.54 -5.39 -8.38
C LYS A 33 3.44 -6.53 -7.92
N ASN A 34 2.96 -7.75 -8.10
CA ASN A 34 3.77 -8.95 -8.08
C ASN A 34 4.11 -9.31 -9.53
N PHE A 35 5.40 -9.25 -9.86
CA PHE A 35 5.89 -9.51 -11.22
C PHE A 35 5.96 -11.00 -11.56
N GLU A 36 6.07 -11.88 -10.56
CA GLU A 36 6.10 -13.34 -10.76
C GLU A 36 4.72 -13.91 -11.05
N LYS A 37 3.69 -13.34 -10.43
CA LYS A 37 2.28 -13.75 -10.57
C LYS A 37 1.50 -12.87 -11.55
N GLU A 38 2.15 -11.85 -12.11
CA GLU A 38 1.53 -10.81 -12.95
C GLU A 38 0.24 -10.22 -12.35
N HIS A 39 0.21 -10.09 -11.02
CA HIS A 39 -0.97 -9.64 -10.28
C HIS A 39 -0.76 -8.24 -9.72
N ILE A 40 -1.84 -7.44 -9.72
CA ILE A 40 -1.87 -6.09 -9.17
C ILE A 40 -2.86 -6.07 -8.02
N ASP A 41 -2.46 -5.45 -6.91
CA ASP A 41 -3.31 -5.24 -5.74
C ASP A 41 -3.23 -3.77 -5.32
N ASP A 42 -4.27 -3.27 -4.66
CA ASP A 42 -4.30 -1.90 -4.19
C ASP A 42 -4.77 -1.78 -2.73
N ILE A 43 -4.24 -0.77 -2.05
CA ILE A 43 -4.62 -0.41 -0.69
C ILE A 43 -5.14 1.02 -0.74
N GLN A 44 -6.37 1.21 -0.28
CA GLN A 44 -6.97 2.52 -0.15
C GLN A 44 -7.24 2.81 1.33
N SER A 45 -6.86 4.00 1.78
CA SER A 45 -7.14 4.51 3.11
C SER A 45 -7.59 5.96 3.04
N SER A 46 -8.54 6.33 3.88
CA SER A 46 -8.95 7.73 4.09
C SER A 46 -8.59 8.22 5.50
N ASN A 47 -7.88 7.41 6.29
CA ASN A 47 -7.49 7.74 7.65
C ASN A 47 -6.03 8.23 7.66
N MET A 48 -5.83 9.51 7.93
CA MET A 48 -4.51 10.15 7.91
C MET A 48 -3.45 9.46 8.80
N ASN A 49 -3.86 8.92 9.95
CA ASN A 49 -2.94 8.19 10.84
C ASN A 49 -2.50 6.85 10.23
N GLU A 50 -3.42 6.16 9.57
CA GLU A 50 -3.12 4.91 8.87
C GLU A 50 -2.27 5.18 7.62
N ILE A 51 -2.57 6.24 6.87
CA ILE A 51 -1.79 6.69 5.71
C ILE A 51 -0.33 6.93 6.09
N ASN A 52 -0.07 7.62 7.20
CA ASN A 52 1.29 7.86 7.67
C ASN A 52 2.03 6.55 8.02
N GLN A 53 1.33 5.58 8.62
CA GLN A 53 1.92 4.26 8.91
C GLN A 53 2.23 3.48 7.62
N LEU A 54 1.32 3.50 6.65
CA LEU A 54 1.52 2.85 5.34
C LEU A 54 2.72 3.46 4.60
N LYS A 55 2.80 4.79 4.52
CA LYS A 55 3.93 5.51 3.91
C LYS A 55 5.25 5.17 4.60
N SER A 56 5.29 5.23 5.94
CA SER A 56 6.50 4.92 6.70
C SER A 56 6.94 3.47 6.51
N TYR A 57 6.02 2.53 6.36
CA TYR A 57 6.35 1.12 6.14
C TYR A 57 6.96 0.88 4.76
N VAL A 58 6.41 1.54 3.72
CA VAL A 58 6.95 1.45 2.35
C VAL A 58 8.30 2.15 2.21
N ASP A 59 8.52 3.27 2.90
CA ASP A 59 9.82 3.95 2.89
C ASP A 59 10.93 3.07 3.53
N GLN A 60 10.56 2.21 4.47
CA GLN A 60 11.49 1.29 5.15
C GLN A 60 11.73 -0.06 4.42
N ASN A 61 10.99 -0.38 3.35
CA ASN A 61 11.04 -1.68 2.65
C ASN A 61 11.10 -1.55 1.12
#